data_AF-A0A2H9MLN7-F1
#
_entry.id   AF-A0A2H9MLN7-F1
#
_cell.length_a   1.000
_cell.length_b   1.000
_cell.length_c   1.000
_cell.angle_alpha   90.00
_cell.angle_beta   90.00
_cell.angle_gamma   90.00
#
_symmetry.space_group_name_H-M   'P 1'
#
loop_
_entity.id
_entity.type
_entity.pdbx_description
1 polymer ?
#
loop_
_entity_poly.entity_id
_entity_poly.type
_entity_poly.pdbx_seq_one_letter_code
_entity_poly.pdbx_strand_id
1 'polypeptide(L)'
;YWYVPTASKSMVPYYEAGGGGAMDVAHVKLMEFGPSVFWASSCVTSRDDGIEPYNALSNAFLHAGMNCYLGGTRSMWGVIIPNPDARSGEKMGDLMMLYWYAHMCGWLYDKSQGGIIVEEPISDLSTGAALMLAKNTFIAGEGTDGGAENDDTYEEVLLHGDPAFNPYEPNHEGMF
;
A
#
# COMPACT_ATOMS: atom_id res chain seq x y z
N TYR A 1 -22.63 -1.66 6.58
CA TYR A 1 -21.85 -2.19 7.72
C TYR A 1 -20.57 -2.73 7.14
N TRP A 2 -19.46 -2.04 7.42
CA TRP A 2 -18.14 -2.40 6.91
C TRP A 2 -17.57 -3.51 7.79
N TYR A 3 -17.32 -4.67 7.21
CA TYR A 3 -16.62 -5.77 7.87
C TYR A 3 -15.48 -6.19 6.97
N VAL A 4 -14.27 -5.79 7.35
CA VAL A 4 -13.02 -6.26 6.77
C VAL A 4 -12.33 -7.07 7.86
N PRO A 5 -12.23 -8.41 7.76
CA PRO A 5 -11.22 -9.10 8.51
C PRO A 5 -9.89 -8.88 7.77
N THR A 6 -8.96 -8.24 8.45
CA THR A 6 -7.53 -8.50 8.24
C THR A 6 -7.28 -10.01 8.40
N ALA A 7 -6.26 -10.51 7.68
CA ALA A 7 -5.74 -11.89 7.75
C ALA A 7 -6.16 -12.63 9.03
N SER A 8 -7.04 -13.63 8.91
CA SER A 8 -7.39 -14.50 10.03
C SER A 8 -6.23 -15.48 10.29
N LYS A 9 -6.14 -16.09 11.47
CA LYS A 9 -5.15 -17.16 11.69
C LYS A 9 -5.45 -18.31 10.72
N SER A 10 -4.50 -18.69 9.86
CA SER A 10 -4.78 -19.75 8.89
C SER A 10 -5.00 -21.09 9.60
N MET A 11 -5.98 -21.85 9.09
CA MET A 11 -6.24 -23.23 9.53
C MET A 11 -5.32 -24.24 8.81
N VAL A 12 -4.50 -23.77 7.87
CA VAL A 12 -3.51 -24.58 7.15
C VAL A 12 -2.20 -24.54 7.96
N PRO A 13 -1.68 -25.68 8.43
CA PRO A 13 -0.35 -25.72 9.03
C PRO A 13 0.63 -25.15 8.00
N TYR A 14 1.59 -24.33 8.40
CA TYR A 14 2.58 -23.60 7.56
C TYR A 14 2.21 -22.18 7.11
N TYR A 15 0.95 -21.76 7.09
CA TYR A 15 0.58 -20.36 6.82
C TYR A 15 0.04 -19.71 8.08
N GLU A 16 0.60 -18.56 8.49
CA GLU A 16 0.13 -17.81 9.68
C GLU A 16 -1.18 -17.06 9.40
N ALA A 17 -1.46 -16.75 8.13
CA ALA A 17 -2.61 -15.99 7.65
C ALA A 17 -3.54 -16.82 6.75
N GLY A 18 -4.83 -16.84 7.06
CA GLY A 18 -5.93 -17.42 6.28
C GLY A 18 -6.87 -16.30 5.83
N GLY A 19 -7.30 -16.35 4.57
CA GLY A 19 -8.15 -15.33 3.97
C GLY A 19 -9.48 -15.19 4.72
N GLY A 20 -9.81 -13.98 5.15
CA GLY A 20 -11.15 -13.60 5.61
C GLY A 20 -11.70 -12.50 4.71
N GLY A 21 -12.95 -12.63 4.26
CA GLY A 21 -13.63 -11.66 3.40
C GLY A 21 -12.99 -11.47 2.01
N ALA A 22 -13.78 -11.07 1.02
CA ALA A 22 -13.26 -10.72 -0.30
C ALA A 22 -13.95 -9.44 -0.79
N MET A 23 -13.15 -8.46 -1.21
CA MET A 23 -13.62 -7.29 -1.95
C MET A 23 -13.24 -7.50 -3.41
N ASP A 24 -14.13 -8.11 -4.17
CA ASP A 24 -13.98 -8.27 -5.61
C ASP A 24 -14.72 -7.15 -6.37
N VAL A 25 -14.53 -7.11 -7.68
CA VAL A 25 -15.18 -6.16 -8.59
C VAL A 25 -16.71 -6.16 -8.45
N ALA A 26 -17.35 -7.32 -8.26
CA ALA A 26 -18.80 -7.42 -8.19
C ALA A 26 -19.35 -6.74 -6.93
N HIS A 27 -18.58 -6.74 -5.84
CA HIS A 27 -18.93 -6.05 -4.60
C HIS A 27 -18.58 -4.55 -4.68
N VAL A 28 -17.39 -4.21 -5.16
CA VAL A 28 -16.86 -2.83 -5.15
C VAL A 28 -17.62 -1.92 -6.12
N LYS A 29 -18.06 -2.42 -7.28
CA LYS A 29 -18.71 -1.60 -8.33
C LYS A 29 -20.01 -0.91 -7.93
N LEU A 30 -20.63 -1.32 -6.82
CA LEU A 30 -21.88 -0.76 -6.30
C LEU A 30 -21.65 0.13 -5.07
N MET A 31 -20.39 0.39 -4.72
CA MET A 31 -20.02 1.22 -3.58
C MET A 31 -19.81 2.67 -3.99
N GLU A 32 -19.84 3.56 -3.01
CA GLU A 32 -19.57 4.98 -3.16
C GLU A 32 -18.55 5.39 -2.09
N PHE A 33 -17.26 5.43 -2.46
CA PHE A 33 -16.18 5.75 -1.51
C PHE A 33 -15.98 7.25 -1.33
N GLY A 34 -16.33 8.05 -2.34
CA GLY A 34 -15.97 9.47 -2.39
C GLY A 34 -14.46 9.70 -2.45
N PRO A 35 -14.02 10.97 -2.41
CA PRO A 35 -12.62 11.32 -2.60
C PRO A 35 -11.72 10.68 -1.55
N SER A 36 -10.87 9.75 -1.98
CA SER A 36 -10.04 8.93 -1.09
C SER A 36 -8.87 8.28 -1.83
N VAL A 37 -7.90 7.80 -1.06
CA VAL A 37 -6.76 7.01 -1.54
C VAL A 37 -6.78 5.65 -0.86
N PHE A 38 -6.49 4.59 -1.61
CA PHE A 38 -6.41 3.23 -1.10
C PHE A 38 -5.06 2.58 -1.42
N TRP A 39 -4.46 1.91 -0.44
CA TRP A 39 -3.26 1.10 -0.63
C TRP A 39 -3.57 -0.38 -0.40
N ALA A 40 -3.34 -1.20 -1.42
CA ALA A 40 -3.47 -2.64 -1.35
C ALA A 40 -2.09 -3.29 -1.25
N SER A 41 -1.69 -3.67 -0.03
CA SER A 41 -0.52 -4.54 0.18
C SER A 41 -0.87 -5.98 -0.19
N SER A 42 -0.98 -6.23 -1.49
CA SER A 42 -1.42 -7.50 -2.05
C SER A 42 -0.93 -7.68 -3.49
N CYS A 43 -0.72 -8.93 -3.89
CA CYS A 43 -0.36 -9.27 -5.26
C CYS A 43 -1.50 -8.97 -6.23
N VAL A 44 -1.15 -8.57 -7.46
CA VAL A 44 -2.00 -8.43 -8.66
C VAL A 44 -3.25 -7.56 -8.53
N THR A 45 -3.45 -6.87 -7.41
CA THR A 45 -4.66 -6.06 -7.17
C THR A 45 -4.70 -4.79 -8.00
N SER A 46 -3.56 -4.35 -8.51
CA SER A 46 -3.45 -3.19 -9.40
C SER A 46 -3.22 -3.57 -10.86
N ARG A 47 -3.33 -4.86 -11.20
CA ARG A 47 -3.19 -5.33 -12.58
C ARG A 47 -4.30 -4.76 -13.46
N ASP A 48 -3.91 -4.09 -14.54
CA ASP A 48 -4.79 -3.53 -15.57
C ASP A 48 -4.55 -4.14 -16.96
N ASP A 49 -3.47 -4.89 -17.12
CA ASP A 49 -3.10 -5.58 -18.37
C ASP A 49 -3.55 -7.05 -18.41
N GLY A 50 -4.01 -7.49 -19.58
CA GLY A 50 -4.41 -8.89 -19.82
C GLY A 50 -5.74 -9.29 -19.18
N ILE A 51 -6.48 -8.33 -18.63
CA ILE A 51 -7.86 -8.49 -18.15
C ILE A 51 -8.75 -7.41 -18.76
N GLU A 52 -10.06 -7.65 -18.80
CA GLU A 52 -10.98 -6.61 -19.27
C GLU A 52 -11.02 -5.46 -18.26
N PRO A 53 -11.05 -4.18 -18.70
CA PRO A 53 -10.92 -3.03 -17.79
C PRO A 53 -11.95 -3.00 -16.66
N TYR A 54 -13.16 -3.51 -16.90
CA TYR A 54 -14.24 -3.58 -15.91
C TYR A 54 -14.09 -4.73 -14.91
N ASN A 55 -13.16 -5.66 -15.15
CA ASN A 55 -12.78 -6.75 -14.25
C ASN A 55 -11.47 -6.45 -13.50
N ALA A 56 -10.84 -5.29 -13.73
CA ALA A 56 -9.70 -4.83 -12.96
C ALA A 56 -10.17 -4.26 -11.60
N LEU A 57 -9.57 -4.75 -10.52
CA LEU A 57 -9.96 -4.36 -9.16
C LEU A 57 -9.66 -2.89 -8.89
N SER A 58 -8.46 -2.41 -9.23
CA SER A 58 -8.07 -1.00 -9.14
C SER A 58 -9.08 -0.08 -9.85
N ASN A 59 -9.49 -0.44 -11.07
CA ASN A 59 -10.49 0.33 -11.81
C ASN A 59 -11.86 0.30 -11.11
N ALA A 60 -12.30 -0.84 -10.57
CA ALA A 60 -13.55 -0.89 -9.84
C ALA A 60 -13.58 0.09 -8.65
N PHE A 61 -12.46 0.21 -7.91
CA PHE A 61 -12.34 1.19 -6.82
C PHE A 61 -12.33 2.64 -7.30
N LEU A 62 -11.62 2.94 -8.40
CA LEU A 62 -11.64 4.28 -9.00
C LEU A 62 -13.05 4.66 -9.50
N HIS A 63 -13.73 3.74 -10.18
CA HIS A 63 -15.10 3.94 -10.65
C HIS A 63 -16.13 4.06 -9.52
N ALA A 64 -15.84 3.48 -8.35
CA ALA A 64 -16.61 3.66 -7.12
C ALA A 64 -16.33 5.01 -6.40
N GLY A 65 -15.52 5.87 -7.00
CA GLY A 65 -15.34 7.27 -6.60
C GLY A 65 -14.01 7.61 -5.92
N MET A 66 -13.06 6.67 -5.80
CA MET A 66 -11.73 6.95 -5.25
C MET A 66 -10.89 7.81 -6.21
N ASN A 67 -10.01 8.65 -5.67
CA ASN A 67 -9.07 9.44 -6.46
C ASN A 67 -7.84 8.64 -6.87
N CYS A 68 -7.38 7.76 -5.98
CA CYS A 68 -6.15 6.99 -6.17
C CYS A 68 -6.25 5.58 -5.60
N TYR A 69 -5.61 4.65 -6.31
CA TYR A 69 -5.44 3.27 -5.89
C TYR A 69 -3.98 2.85 -6.08
N LEU A 70 -3.34 2.39 -5.01
CA LEU A 70 -1.97 1.89 -5.03
C LEU A 70 -1.97 0.39 -4.77
N GLY A 71 -1.16 -0.37 -5.52
CA GLY A 71 -1.00 -1.81 -5.30
C GLY A 71 -0.07 -2.47 -6.31
N GLY A 72 0.16 -3.77 -6.15
CA GLY A 72 1.05 -4.56 -7.02
C GLY A 72 0.41 -5.01 -8.34
N THR A 73 1.07 -4.77 -9.47
CA THR A 73 0.64 -5.29 -10.78
C THR A 73 0.97 -6.77 -10.97
N ARG A 74 1.99 -7.25 -10.26
CA ARG A 74 2.39 -8.66 -10.16
C ARG A 74 2.57 -9.04 -8.69
N SER A 75 3.59 -9.84 -8.39
CA SER A 75 3.94 -10.25 -7.04
C SER A 75 4.27 -9.03 -6.20
N MET A 76 3.63 -8.95 -5.03
CA MET A 76 3.99 -8.02 -3.98
C MET A 76 4.19 -8.86 -2.74
N TRP A 77 5.42 -8.91 -2.25
CA TRP A 77 5.82 -9.84 -1.19
C TRP A 77 5.31 -9.45 0.20
N GLY A 78 4.64 -8.29 0.28
CA GLY A 78 3.41 -8.09 1.05
C GLY A 78 3.45 -8.68 2.45
N VAL A 79 2.46 -9.54 2.71
CA VAL A 79 2.23 -10.26 3.98
C VAL A 79 3.12 -11.51 4.17
N ILE A 80 3.83 -11.94 3.12
CA ILE A 80 4.46 -13.27 3.09
C ILE A 80 5.88 -13.21 3.63
N ILE A 81 6.65 -12.20 3.21
CA ILE A 81 8.08 -12.13 3.54
C ILE A 81 8.27 -11.32 4.83
N PRO A 82 8.76 -11.95 5.90
CA PRO A 82 9.08 -11.24 7.13
C PRO A 82 10.24 -10.28 6.90
N ASN A 83 10.15 -9.11 7.50
CA ASN A 83 11.26 -8.20 7.61
C ASN A 83 11.98 -8.45 8.94
N PRO A 84 13.15 -9.11 8.97
CA PRO A 84 13.73 -9.63 10.20
C PRO A 84 14.21 -8.55 11.18
N ASP A 85 14.50 -7.35 10.70
CA ASP A 85 14.94 -6.19 11.48
C ASP A 85 13.80 -5.19 11.77
N ALA A 86 12.57 -5.49 11.33
CA ALA A 86 11.38 -4.73 11.68
C ALA A 86 10.95 -4.98 13.13
N ARG A 87 11.10 -3.97 13.98
CA ARG A 87 10.71 -4.05 15.39
C ARG A 87 9.19 -4.11 15.59
N SER A 88 8.42 -3.46 14.73
CA SER A 88 6.95 -3.54 14.73
C SER A 88 6.43 -4.83 14.06
N GLY A 89 7.31 -5.60 13.42
CA GLY A 89 6.96 -6.89 12.80
C GLY A 89 6.23 -6.78 11.47
N GLU A 90 6.25 -5.60 10.84
CA GLU A 90 5.72 -5.40 9.49
C GLU A 90 6.43 -6.30 8.47
N LYS A 91 5.70 -6.61 7.41
CA LYS A 91 6.17 -7.45 6.31
C LYS A 91 6.61 -6.57 5.15
N MET A 92 7.36 -7.12 4.20
CA MET A 92 8.07 -6.32 3.19
C MET A 92 7.16 -5.38 2.37
N GLY A 93 5.99 -5.84 1.91
CA GLY A 93 5.09 -4.96 1.14
C GLY A 93 4.35 -3.95 2.02
N ASP A 94 4.13 -4.28 3.30
CA ASP A 94 3.57 -3.34 4.28
C ASP A 94 4.57 -2.24 4.63
N LEU A 95 5.88 -2.54 4.63
CA LEU A 95 6.94 -1.57 4.87
C LEU A 95 6.88 -0.39 3.88
N MET A 96 6.71 -0.68 2.58
CA MET A 96 6.61 0.40 1.58
C MET A 96 5.34 1.23 1.75
N MET A 97 4.23 0.61 2.18
CA MET A 97 3.01 1.34 2.55
C MET A 97 3.27 2.28 3.73
N LEU A 98 4.02 1.83 4.73
CA LEU A 98 4.34 2.63 5.92
C LEU A 98 5.25 3.81 5.56
N TYR A 99 6.23 3.61 4.67
CA TYR A 99 7.02 4.73 4.13
C TYR A 99 6.14 5.74 3.39
N TRP A 100 5.26 5.26 2.51
CA TRP A 100 4.32 6.14 1.79
C TRP A 100 3.41 6.91 2.73
N TYR A 101 2.82 6.22 3.70
CA TYR A 101 1.92 6.84 4.68
C TYR A 101 2.65 7.85 5.57
N ALA A 102 3.89 7.54 5.99
CA ALA A 102 4.68 8.49 6.77
C ALA A 102 4.98 9.75 5.95
N HIS A 103 5.43 9.63 4.69
CA HIS A 103 5.66 10.78 3.81
C HIS A 103 4.37 11.59 3.57
N MET A 104 3.23 10.91 3.42
CA MET A 104 1.92 11.57 3.32
C MET A 104 1.59 12.43 4.55
N CYS A 105 1.94 11.95 5.74
CA CYS A 105 1.73 12.65 7.00
C CYS A 105 2.82 13.69 7.32
N GLY A 106 3.83 13.86 6.45
CA GLY A 106 4.99 14.72 6.71
C GLY A 106 5.94 14.15 7.76
N TRP A 107 6.06 12.82 7.85
CA TRP A 107 6.77 12.07 8.90
C TRP A 107 7.77 11.08 8.28
N LEU A 108 8.82 10.69 9.01
CA LEU A 108 9.76 9.63 8.63
C LEU A 108 9.52 8.34 9.41
N TYR A 109 9.38 7.22 8.72
CA TYR A 109 9.24 5.90 9.34
C TYR A 109 10.58 5.16 9.42
N ASP A 110 10.85 4.52 10.57
CA ASP A 110 12.03 3.66 10.78
C ASP A 110 11.60 2.31 11.36
N LYS A 111 11.78 1.25 10.55
CA LYS A 111 11.48 -0.14 10.91
C LYS A 111 12.25 -0.62 12.14
N SER A 112 13.49 -0.16 12.32
CA SER A 112 14.35 -0.58 13.43
C SER A 112 13.88 -0.01 14.78
N GLN A 113 13.26 1.18 14.75
CA GLN A 113 12.65 1.81 15.91
C GLN A 113 11.20 1.36 16.12
N GLY A 114 10.57 0.81 15.08
CA GLY A 114 9.23 0.24 15.10
C GLY A 114 8.12 1.29 14.96
N GLY A 115 8.40 2.40 14.27
CA GLY A 115 7.44 3.50 14.16
C GLY A 115 7.98 4.75 13.49
N ILE A 116 7.19 5.81 13.54
CA ILE A 116 7.63 7.14 13.12
C ILE A 116 8.65 7.69 14.11
N ILE A 117 9.71 8.31 13.58
CA ILE A 117 10.82 8.83 14.37
C ILE A 117 10.95 10.35 14.36
N VAL A 118 10.63 11.06 13.27
CA VAL A 118 10.77 12.53 13.15
C VAL A 118 9.81 13.12 12.11
N GLU A 119 9.59 14.43 12.17
CA GLU A 119 8.98 15.23 11.10
C GLU A 119 9.89 15.23 9.86
N GLU A 120 9.29 15.05 8.68
CA GLU A 120 9.93 15.18 7.37
C GLU A 120 10.17 16.67 7.08
N PRO A 121 11.36 17.05 6.55
CA PRO A 121 11.58 18.40 6.05
C PRO A 121 10.61 18.84 4.95
N ILE A 122 9.95 17.89 4.26
CA ILE A 122 9.01 18.15 3.17
C ILE A 122 7.62 17.58 3.55
N SER A 123 6.68 18.45 3.90
CA SER A 123 5.26 18.13 4.17
C SER A 123 4.34 18.47 2.98
N ASP A 124 3.02 18.32 3.16
CA ASP A 124 1.98 18.63 2.16
C ASP A 124 2.13 17.93 0.80
N LEU A 125 2.61 16.69 0.82
CA LEU A 125 2.88 15.95 -0.40
C LEU A 125 1.60 15.43 -1.07
N SER A 126 1.61 15.43 -2.41
CA SER A 126 0.64 14.65 -3.17
C SER A 126 0.93 13.16 -3.02
N THR A 127 -0.08 12.31 -3.22
CA THR A 127 0.09 10.86 -3.09
C THR A 127 1.17 10.30 -4.04
N GLY A 128 1.33 10.90 -5.21
CA GLY A 128 2.39 10.53 -6.16
C GLY A 128 3.79 10.95 -5.69
N ALA A 129 3.92 12.14 -5.10
CA ALA A 129 5.19 12.60 -4.53
C ALA A 129 5.59 11.74 -3.32
N ALA A 130 4.63 11.43 -2.43
CA ALA A 130 4.85 10.53 -1.31
C ALA A 130 5.26 9.12 -1.78
N LEU A 131 4.65 8.59 -2.85
CA LEU A 131 5.03 7.28 -3.39
C LEU A 131 6.44 7.29 -3.97
N MET A 132 6.83 8.36 -4.66
CA MET A 132 8.18 8.53 -5.18
C MET A 132 9.21 8.51 -4.03
N LEU A 133 8.98 9.28 -2.97
CA LEU A 133 9.85 9.29 -1.80
C LEU A 133 9.87 7.93 -1.10
N ALA A 134 8.73 7.28 -0.94
CA ALA A 134 8.63 5.95 -0.34
C ALA A 134 9.46 4.90 -1.10
N LYS A 135 9.41 4.91 -2.44
CA LYS A 135 10.26 4.04 -3.27
C LYS A 135 11.74 4.35 -3.08
N ASN A 136 12.12 5.63 -3.03
CA ASN A 136 13.50 6.03 -2.76
C ASN A 136 13.98 5.55 -1.38
N THR A 137 13.14 5.72 -0.34
CA THR A 137 13.42 5.24 1.02
C THR A 137 13.55 3.72 1.05
N PHE A 138 12.65 3.00 0.38
CA PHE A 138 12.68 1.55 0.31
C PHE A 138 13.97 1.05 -0.37
N ILE A 139 14.32 1.58 -1.54
CA ILE A 139 15.56 1.20 -2.25
C ILE A 139 16.81 1.55 -1.42
N ALA A 140 16.81 2.68 -0.71
CA ALA A 140 17.92 3.07 0.14
C ALA A 140 18.09 2.17 1.38
N GLY A 141 16.98 1.66 1.94
CA GLY A 141 16.97 0.81 3.13
C GLY A 141 17.16 -0.68 2.82
N GLU A 142 16.41 -1.21 1.86
CA GLU A 142 16.37 -2.64 1.53
C GLU A 142 17.32 -3.01 0.39
N GLY A 143 17.69 -2.05 -0.46
CA GLY A 143 18.52 -2.28 -1.64
C GLY A 143 17.74 -2.88 -2.82
N THR A 144 18.50 -3.42 -3.77
CA THR A 144 17.98 -4.18 -4.92
C THR A 144 18.56 -5.59 -4.87
N ASP A 145 17.82 -6.59 -5.35
CA ASP A 145 18.19 -8.00 -5.22
C ASP A 145 18.26 -8.78 -6.54
N GLY A 146 18.21 -8.08 -7.68
CA GLY A 146 18.43 -8.67 -9.00
C GLY A 146 17.19 -9.36 -9.57
N GLY A 147 16.01 -8.83 -9.26
CA GLY A 147 14.70 -9.32 -9.71
C GLY A 147 14.06 -10.30 -8.75
N ALA A 148 14.31 -10.20 -7.44
CA ALA A 148 13.67 -11.00 -6.41
C ALA A 148 12.72 -10.14 -5.57
N GLU A 149 12.60 -10.39 -4.26
CA GLU A 149 11.52 -9.85 -3.45
C GLU A 149 11.51 -8.31 -3.31
N ASN A 150 12.68 -7.69 -3.17
CA ASN A 150 12.83 -6.24 -3.11
C ASN A 150 12.44 -5.61 -4.44
N ASP A 151 12.99 -6.16 -5.54
CA ASP A 151 12.79 -5.62 -6.88
C ASP A 151 11.33 -5.75 -7.32
N ASP A 152 10.72 -6.92 -7.10
CA ASP A 152 9.28 -7.13 -7.28
C ASP A 152 8.46 -6.09 -6.49
N THR A 153 8.84 -5.82 -5.24
CA THR A 153 8.07 -4.92 -4.38
C THR A 153 8.12 -3.47 -4.87
N TYR A 154 9.29 -2.93 -5.23
CA TYR A 154 9.38 -1.53 -5.67
C TYR A 154 9.00 -1.32 -7.13
N GLU A 155 9.17 -2.30 -8.02
CA GLU A 155 8.82 -2.15 -9.43
C GLU A 155 7.32 -2.30 -9.67
N GLU A 156 6.67 -3.23 -8.97
CA GLU A 156 5.28 -3.61 -9.26
C GLU A 156 4.24 -2.73 -8.56
N VAL A 157 4.64 -1.95 -7.54
CA VAL A 157 3.70 -1.02 -6.89
C VAL A 157 3.46 0.18 -7.80
N LEU A 158 2.26 0.24 -8.38
CA LEU A 158 1.81 1.36 -9.22
C LEU A 158 0.72 2.18 -8.53
N LEU A 159 0.62 3.44 -8.94
CA LEU A 159 -0.47 4.34 -8.59
C LEU A 159 -1.39 4.49 -9.80
N HIS A 160 -2.66 4.15 -9.60
CA HIS A 160 -3.75 4.42 -10.54
C HIS A 160 -4.57 5.61 -10.06
N GLY A 161 -4.99 6.48 -10.98
CA GLY A 161 -5.76 7.69 -10.66
C GLY A 161 -4.93 8.97 -10.75
N ASP A 162 -5.17 9.94 -9.86
CA ASP A 162 -4.55 11.26 -9.89
C ASP A 162 -3.33 11.38 -8.95
N PRO A 163 -2.09 11.28 -9.44
CA PRO A 163 -0.90 11.40 -8.59
C PRO A 163 -0.73 12.79 -7.94
N ALA A 164 -1.42 13.82 -8.45
CA ALA A 164 -1.40 15.16 -7.87
C ALA A 164 -2.39 15.31 -6.71
N PHE A 165 -3.26 14.32 -6.47
CA PHE A 165 -4.19 14.34 -5.35
C PHE A 165 -3.42 14.34 -4.02
N ASN A 166 -3.62 15.39 -3.23
CA ASN A 166 -3.18 15.46 -1.85
C ASN A 166 -4.44 15.18 -0.99
N PRO A 167 -4.65 13.95 -0.49
CA PRO A 167 -5.73 13.70 0.45
C PRO A 167 -5.50 14.62 1.65
N TYR A 168 -6.44 15.53 1.86
CA TYR A 168 -6.42 16.43 3.01
C TYR A 168 -6.31 15.60 4.30
N GLU A 169 -5.14 15.67 4.94
CA GLU A 169 -5.00 15.24 6.32
C GLU A 169 -5.34 16.44 7.20
N PRO A 170 -6.34 16.35 8.10
CA PRO A 170 -6.60 17.41 9.07
C PRO A 170 -5.46 17.43 10.10
N ASN A 171 -4.31 17.98 9.71
CA ASN A 171 -3.25 18.61 10.50
C ASN A 171 -1.89 18.63 9.79
N HIS A 172 -1.70 17.98 8.63
CA HIS A 172 -0.49 18.01 7.76
C HIS A 172 0.90 17.84 8.47
N GLU A 173 0.89 17.54 9.76
CA GLU A 173 2.00 17.54 10.71
C GLU A 173 1.75 16.47 11.82
N GLY A 174 0.76 15.57 11.64
CA GLY A 174 0.46 14.45 12.54
C GLY A 174 0.17 14.80 14.02
N MET A 175 -0.23 16.03 14.33
CA MET A 175 -0.68 16.40 15.68
C MET A 175 -2.01 15.73 16.02
N PHE A 176 -1.97 14.63 16.78
CA PHE A 176 -3.10 14.11 17.56
C PHE A 176 -3.08 14.67 18.98
#